data_AF-A0A944XQ37-F1
#
_entry.id   AF-A0A944XQ37-F1
#
_cell.length_a   1.000
_cell.length_b   1.000
_cell.length_c   1.000
_cell.angle_alpha   90.00
_cell.angle_beta   90.00
_cell.angle_gamma   90.00
#
_symmetry.space_group_name_H-M   'P 1'
#
loop_
_entity.id
_entity.type
_entity.pdbx_description
1 polymer ?
#
loop_
_entity_poly.entity_id
_entity_poly.type
_entity_poly.pdbx_seq_one_letter_code
_entity_poly.pdbx_strand_id
1 'polypeptide(L)'
;PEFCLAISYNPGYQSAVKDLKPSTRQRFISIDFSYPAADVEAKIVNQEAGLDIAICERLVKLAEMTRNLVGNGLDEGASTRLLVHTAKLINRGFDHKMACRCGIADVLTDDPETVTLLHEMIETLF
;
A
#
# COMPACT_ATOMS: atom_id res chain seq x y z
N PRO A 1 -36.59 -7.66 8.51
CA PRO A 1 -35.95 -6.57 7.74
C PRO A 1 -34.49 -6.38 8.22
N GLU A 2 -33.57 -7.16 7.62
CA GLU A 2 -32.13 -7.16 7.98
C GLU A 2 -31.23 -7.15 6.72
N PHE A 3 -31.83 -7.00 5.53
CA PHE A 3 -31.08 -7.03 4.28
C PHE A 3 -30.24 -5.76 4.11
N CYS A 4 -28.95 -5.92 3.84
CA CYS A 4 -28.00 -4.86 3.50
C CYS A 4 -27.18 -5.27 2.27
N LEU A 5 -27.04 -4.37 1.30
CA LEU A 5 -26.21 -4.55 0.11
C LEU A 5 -25.01 -3.62 0.18
N ALA A 6 -23.79 -4.19 0.15
CA ALA A 6 -22.54 -3.46 0.07
C ALA A 6 -21.77 -3.86 -1.18
N ILE A 7 -21.13 -2.89 -1.84
CA ILE A 7 -20.23 -3.09 -2.98
C ILE A 7 -18.93 -2.32 -2.73
N SER A 8 -17.82 -2.79 -3.30
CA SER A 8 -16.51 -2.12 -3.25
C SER A 8 -15.88 -2.13 -4.63
N TYR A 9 -15.21 -1.04 -5.00
CA TYR A 9 -14.46 -0.92 -6.24
C TYR A 9 -13.32 0.10 -6.08
N ASN A 10 -12.26 -0.03 -6.89
CA ASN A 10 -11.16 0.91 -6.94
C ASN A 10 -11.35 1.87 -8.12
N PRO A 11 -11.62 3.18 -7.89
CA PRO A 11 -11.77 4.16 -8.96
C PRO A 11 -10.47 4.28 -9.78
N GLY A 12 -10.57 4.42 -11.10
CA GLY A 12 -9.42 4.65 -11.97
C GLY A 12 -8.55 3.42 -12.27
N TYR A 13 -8.77 2.30 -11.59
CA TYR A 13 -8.06 1.03 -11.84
C TYR A 13 -8.56 0.26 -13.06
N GLN A 14 -9.76 0.61 -13.52
CA GLN A 14 -10.42 -0.07 -14.62
C GLN A 14 -10.42 0.82 -15.85
N SER A 15 -10.27 0.22 -17.04
CA SER A 15 -10.57 0.92 -18.28
C SER A 15 -12.01 1.44 -18.22
N ALA A 16 -12.28 2.60 -18.84
CA ALA A 16 -13.58 3.29 -18.79
C ALA A 16 -14.81 2.42 -19.15
N VAL A 17 -14.59 1.26 -19.79
CA VAL A 17 -15.62 0.27 -20.17
C VAL A 17 -16.11 -0.57 -18.99
N LYS A 18 -15.32 -0.71 -17.91
CA LYS A 18 -15.64 -1.55 -16.75
C LYS A 18 -16.12 -0.77 -15.52
N ASP A 19 -16.05 0.56 -15.55
CA ASP A 19 -16.54 1.41 -14.47
C ASP A 19 -18.04 1.23 -14.19
N LEU A 20 -18.43 1.48 -12.92
CA LEU A 20 -19.83 1.49 -12.53
C LEU A 20 -20.58 2.58 -13.31
N LYS A 21 -21.60 2.16 -14.08
CA LYS A 21 -22.50 3.07 -14.78
C LYS A 21 -23.06 4.13 -13.81
N PRO A 22 -23.22 5.39 -14.22
CA PRO A 22 -23.74 6.45 -13.35
C PRO A 22 -25.07 6.10 -12.68
N SER A 23 -25.96 5.41 -13.40
CA SER A 23 -27.25 4.96 -12.85
C SER A 23 -27.09 3.97 -11.70
N THR A 24 -26.07 3.11 -11.71
CA THR A 24 -25.77 2.22 -10.59
C THR A 24 -25.22 3.01 -9.40
N ARG A 25 -24.26 3.93 -9.62
CA ARG A 25 -23.67 4.74 -8.55
C ARG A 25 -24.70 5.59 -7.80
N GLN A 26 -25.69 6.13 -8.51
CA GLN A 26 -26.78 6.94 -7.95
C GLN A 26 -27.74 6.16 -7.02
N ARG A 27 -27.55 4.84 -6.85
CA ARG A 27 -28.36 3.98 -5.95
C ARG A 27 -27.64 3.62 -4.65
N PHE A 28 -26.41 4.08 -4.46
CA PHE A 28 -25.60 3.80 -3.28
C PHE A 28 -25.19 5.09 -2.57
N ILE A 29 -24.90 4.97 -1.27
CA ILE A 29 -24.12 5.96 -0.52
C ILE A 29 -22.64 5.60 -0.68
N SER A 30 -21.79 6.57 -0.95
CA SER A 30 -20.33 6.35 -1.07
C SER A 30 -19.64 6.55 0.27
N ILE A 31 -18.67 5.68 0.56
CA ILE A 31 -17.67 5.89 1.60
C ILE A 31 -16.32 5.74 0.91
N ASP A 32 -15.57 6.84 0.86
CA ASP A 32 -14.29 6.87 0.18
C ASP A 32 -13.19 6.47 1.17
N PHE A 33 -12.37 5.51 0.78
CA PHE A 33 -11.22 5.05 1.55
C PHE A 33 -9.94 5.51 0.88
N SER A 34 -9.03 6.03 1.69
CA SER A 34 -7.63 6.26 1.34
C SER A 34 -6.73 5.50 2.31
N TYR A 35 -5.43 5.50 2.05
CA TYR A 35 -4.48 5.07 3.07
C TYR A 35 -4.66 5.91 4.35
N PRO A 36 -4.55 5.30 5.55
CA PRO A 36 -4.72 6.02 6.81
C PRO A 36 -3.63 7.08 7.00
N ALA A 37 -3.82 7.96 7.99
CA ALA A 37 -2.74 8.81 8.48
C ALA A 37 -1.57 7.95 8.97
N ALA A 38 -0.34 8.44 8.83
CA ALA A 38 0.88 7.65 9.06
C ALA A 38 0.95 7.00 10.44
N ASP A 39 0.50 7.71 11.49
CA ASP A 39 0.48 7.21 12.86
C ASP A 39 -0.56 6.09 13.05
N VAL A 40 -1.69 6.17 12.37
CA VAL A 40 -2.74 5.14 12.37
C VAL A 40 -2.26 3.93 11.56
N GLU A 41 -1.66 4.15 10.39
CA GLU A 41 -1.16 3.06 9.54
C GLU A 41 -0.04 2.29 10.23
N ALA A 42 0.89 2.97 10.91
CA ALA A 42 1.96 2.32 11.66
C ALA A 42 1.42 1.43 12.78
N LYS A 43 0.38 1.89 13.50
CA LYS A 43 -0.33 1.10 14.52
C LYS A 43 -1.01 -0.13 13.91
N ILE A 44 -1.65 0.00 12.75
CA ILE A 44 -2.25 -1.13 12.03
C ILE A 44 -1.18 -2.16 11.69
N VAL A 45 -0.05 -1.73 11.09
CA VAL A 45 1.03 -2.64 10.71
C VAL A 45 1.65 -3.32 11.94
N ASN A 46 1.89 -2.57 13.02
CA ASN A 46 2.37 -3.10 14.30
C ASN A 46 1.42 -4.16 14.85
N GLN A 47 0.12 -3.87 14.92
CA GLN A 47 -0.87 -4.79 15.48
C GLN A 47 -1.02 -6.06 14.62
N GLU A 48 -1.00 -5.93 13.30
CA GLU A 48 -1.19 -7.04 12.36
C GLU A 48 0.05 -7.93 12.18
N ALA A 49 1.25 -7.35 12.36
CA ALA A 49 2.51 -8.06 12.14
C ALA A 49 3.25 -8.42 13.43
N GLY A 50 2.95 -7.77 14.55
CA GLY A 50 3.68 -7.90 15.82
C GLY A 50 5.11 -7.35 15.78
N LEU A 51 5.41 -6.47 14.82
CA LEU A 51 6.73 -5.87 14.62
C LEU A 51 6.87 -4.58 15.44
N ASP A 52 8.08 -4.27 15.92
CA ASP A 52 8.37 -3.03 16.65
C ASP A 52 7.81 -1.78 15.94
N ILE A 53 7.17 -0.89 16.71
CA ILE A 53 6.45 0.27 16.17
C ILE A 53 7.37 1.23 15.42
N ALA A 54 8.63 1.39 15.85
CA ALA A 54 9.57 2.29 15.17
C ALA A 54 9.97 1.73 13.79
N ILE A 55 9.98 0.41 13.63
CA ILE A 55 10.22 -0.23 12.32
C ILE A 55 8.96 -0.06 11.44
N CYS A 56 7.76 -0.20 12.02
CA CYS A 56 6.51 0.05 11.30
C CYS A 56 6.40 1.49 10.79
N GLU A 57 6.81 2.49 11.58
CA GLU A 57 6.87 3.89 11.16
C GLU A 57 7.79 4.09 9.95
N ARG A 58 8.94 3.40 9.91
CA ARG A 58 9.85 3.44 8.75
C ARG A 58 9.23 2.78 7.51
N LEU A 59 8.52 1.66 7.68
CA LEU A 59 7.79 1.02 6.59
C LEU A 59 6.70 1.94 6.02
N VAL A 60 5.97 2.63 6.88
CA VAL A 60 4.98 3.64 6.46
C VAL A 60 5.66 4.81 5.76
N LYS A 61 6.80 5.27 6.24
CA LYS A 61 7.58 6.33 5.57
C LYS A 61 8.00 5.91 4.17
N LEU A 62 8.50 4.68 4.00
CA LEU A 62 8.80 4.12 2.68
C LEU A 62 7.53 4.08 1.81
N ALA A 63 6.40 3.65 2.37
CA ALA A 63 5.12 3.63 1.66
C ALA A 63 4.71 5.01 1.15
N GLU A 64 4.78 6.05 1.99
CA GLU A 64 4.51 7.43 1.58
C GLU A 64 5.39 7.87 0.42
N MET A 65 6.68 7.54 0.47
CA MET A 65 7.61 7.86 -0.63
C MET A 65 7.18 7.18 -1.93
N THR A 66 6.81 5.89 -1.90
CA THR A 66 6.28 5.19 -3.09
C THR A 66 4.97 5.78 -3.59
N ARG A 67 4.06 6.19 -2.69
CA ARG A 67 2.77 6.80 -3.06
C ARG A 67 2.95 8.16 -3.72
N ASN A 68 3.99 8.90 -3.35
CA ASN A 68 4.33 10.17 -3.99
C ASN A 68 4.92 10.00 -5.41
N LEU A 69 5.36 8.79 -5.78
CA LEU A 69 5.82 8.47 -7.14
C LEU A 69 4.68 8.05 -8.08
N VAL A 70 3.45 7.94 -7.58
CA VAL A 70 2.29 7.59 -8.42
C VAL A 70 2.11 8.63 -9.52
N GLY A 71 2.07 8.19 -10.77
CA GLY A 71 2.05 9.05 -11.97
C GLY A 71 3.41 9.60 -12.39
N ASN A 72 4.49 9.33 -11.64
CA ASN A 72 5.87 9.73 -11.90
C ASN A 72 6.83 8.53 -11.84
N GLY A 73 6.42 7.39 -12.39
CA GLY A 73 7.21 6.14 -12.42
C GLY A 73 6.52 4.93 -11.80
N LEU A 74 5.47 5.16 -10.99
CA LEU A 74 4.60 4.09 -10.49
C LEU A 74 3.15 4.28 -10.92
N ASP A 75 2.49 3.18 -11.26
CA ASP A 75 1.03 3.15 -11.47
C ASP A 75 0.29 3.16 -10.12
N GLU A 76 0.85 2.49 -9.10
CA GLU A 76 0.37 2.51 -7.72
C GLU A 76 1.51 2.55 -6.71
N GLY A 77 1.25 3.16 -5.54
CA GLY A 77 2.16 3.12 -4.40
C GLY A 77 1.88 1.92 -3.48
N ALA A 78 2.79 1.68 -2.53
CA ALA A 78 2.67 0.57 -1.59
C ALA A 78 1.35 0.61 -0.80
N SER A 79 0.58 -0.48 -0.89
CA SER A 79 -0.63 -0.65 -0.08
C SER A 79 -0.29 -1.04 1.36
N THR A 80 -1.19 -0.74 2.31
CA THR A 80 -1.06 -1.21 3.70
C THR A 80 -0.91 -2.73 3.79
N ARG A 81 -1.51 -3.48 2.85
CA ARG A 81 -1.35 -4.94 2.76
C ARG A 81 0.10 -5.35 2.50
N LEU A 82 0.79 -4.67 1.59
CA LEU A 82 2.22 -4.93 1.35
C LEU A 82 3.04 -4.63 2.60
N LEU A 83 2.76 -3.52 3.29
CA LEU A 83 3.46 -3.19 4.54
C LEU A 83 3.28 -4.28 5.60
N VAL A 84 2.07 -4.81 5.77
CA VAL A 84 1.81 -5.92 6.71
C VAL A 84 2.57 -7.18 6.30
N HIS A 85 2.63 -7.52 5.01
CA HIS A 85 3.38 -8.68 4.54
C HIS A 85 4.89 -8.52 4.75
N THR A 86 5.45 -7.36 4.40
CA THR A 86 6.86 -7.02 4.63
C THR A 86 7.19 -7.02 6.12
N ALA A 87 6.34 -6.43 6.96
CA ALA A 87 6.54 -6.43 8.40
C ALA A 87 6.53 -7.86 8.99
N LYS A 88 5.67 -8.75 8.47
CA LYS A 88 5.65 -10.17 8.87
C LYS A 88 6.92 -10.91 8.46
N LEU A 89 7.55 -10.57 7.34
CA LEU A 89 8.86 -11.11 6.97
C LEU A 89 9.93 -10.63 7.95
N ILE A 90 9.99 -9.33 8.24
CA ILE A 90 10.96 -8.78 9.19
C ILE A 90 10.78 -9.40 10.58
N ASN A 91 9.55 -9.52 11.06
CA ASN A 91 9.28 -10.13 12.36
C ASN A 91 9.67 -11.62 12.44
N ARG A 92 9.82 -12.30 11.30
CA ARG A 92 10.36 -13.68 11.22
C ARG A 92 11.89 -13.73 11.14
N GLY A 93 12.57 -12.59 11.27
CA GLY A 93 14.03 -12.50 11.30
C GLY A 93 14.68 -12.28 9.94
N PHE A 94 13.92 -11.93 8.91
CA PHE A 94 14.50 -11.52 7.63
C PHE A 94 15.15 -10.14 7.77
N ASP A 95 16.27 -9.95 7.07
CA ASP A 95 16.92 -8.65 6.98
C ASP A 95 15.93 -7.57 6.50
N HIS A 96 15.98 -6.38 7.11
CA HIS A 96 15.02 -5.31 6.88
C HIS A 96 15.03 -4.85 5.43
N LYS A 97 16.23 -4.65 4.87
CA LYS A 97 16.42 -4.17 3.49
C LYS A 97 15.94 -5.22 2.52
N MET A 98 16.35 -6.46 2.71
CA MET A 98 15.93 -7.57 1.85
C MET A 98 14.41 -7.74 1.86
N ALA A 99 13.76 -7.70 3.03
CA ALA A 99 12.31 -7.80 3.14
C ALA A 99 11.60 -6.64 2.43
N CYS A 100 12.12 -5.42 2.53
CA CYS A 100 11.55 -4.27 1.83
C CYS A 100 11.75 -4.35 0.32
N ARG A 101 12.89 -4.85 -0.17
CA ARG A 101 13.12 -5.01 -1.61
C ARG A 101 12.11 -6.00 -2.21
N CYS A 102 12.05 -7.22 -1.67
CA CYS A 102 11.17 -8.25 -2.22
C CYS A 102 9.69 -8.06 -1.89
N GLY A 103 9.37 -7.38 -0.78
CA GLY A 103 8.00 -7.18 -0.32
C GLY A 103 7.36 -5.86 -0.77
N ILE A 104 8.16 -4.90 -1.23
CA ILE A 104 7.68 -3.59 -1.67
C ILE A 104 8.24 -3.25 -3.06
N ALA A 105 9.56 -3.08 -3.21
CA ALA A 105 10.14 -2.56 -4.44
C ALA A 105 9.83 -3.44 -5.66
N ASP A 106 10.18 -4.73 -5.59
CA ASP A 106 10.02 -5.70 -6.68
C ASP A 106 8.55 -6.02 -6.98
N VAL A 107 7.63 -5.65 -6.09
CA VAL A 107 6.18 -5.88 -6.27
C VAL A 107 5.50 -4.70 -6.97
N LEU A 108 6.06 -3.50 -6.81
CA LEU A 108 5.44 -2.27 -7.33
C LEU A 108 5.77 -2.03 -8.80
N THR A 109 6.90 -2.53 -9.29
CA THR A 109 7.32 -2.30 -10.68
C THR A 109 8.40 -3.28 -11.13
N ASP A 110 8.39 -3.59 -12.43
CA ASP A 110 9.47 -4.32 -13.13
C ASP A 110 10.43 -3.36 -13.86
N ASP A 111 10.17 -2.05 -13.83
CA ASP A 111 11.00 -1.04 -14.50
C ASP A 111 12.35 -0.89 -13.77
N PRO A 112 13.50 -1.17 -14.43
CA PRO A 112 14.80 -1.21 -13.76
C PRO A 112 15.23 0.12 -13.13
N GLU A 113 14.88 1.25 -13.75
CA GLU A 113 15.22 2.58 -13.24
C GLU A 113 14.43 2.89 -11.96
N THR A 114 13.12 2.62 -11.98
CA THR A 114 12.26 2.80 -10.81
C THR A 114 12.62 1.84 -9.68
N VAL A 115 12.92 0.57 -9.99
CA VAL A 115 13.40 -0.40 -8.98
C VAL A 115 14.68 0.10 -8.31
N THR A 116 15.63 0.64 -9.08
CA THR A 116 16.88 1.18 -8.52
C THR A 116 16.60 2.33 -7.56
N LEU A 117 15.73 3.26 -7.94
CA LEU A 117 15.29 4.35 -7.07
C LEU A 117 14.64 3.85 -5.77
N LEU A 118 13.73 2.86 -5.86
CA LEU A 118 13.09 2.28 -4.67
C LEU A 118 14.11 1.59 -3.75
N HIS A 119 15.13 0.94 -4.32
CA HIS A 119 16.22 0.35 -3.54
C HIS A 119 17.03 1.41 -2.79
N GLU A 120 17.35 2.55 -3.41
CA GLU A 120 18.05 3.66 -2.75
C GLU A 120 17.22 4.25 -1.58
N MET A 121 15.89 4.35 -1.76
CA MET A 121 14.98 4.76 -0.68
C MET A 121 15.04 3.79 0.51
N ILE A 122 15.07 2.48 0.24
CA ILE A 122 15.20 1.44 1.26
C ILE A 122 16.53 1.56 2.00
N GLU A 123 17.65 1.75 1.28
CA GLU A 123 18.97 1.94 1.88
C GLU A 123 19.06 3.15 2.81
N THR A 124 18.27 4.18 2.54
CA THR A 124 18.27 5.42 3.34
C THR A 124 17.49 5.26 4.65
N LEU A 125 16.46 4.40 4.68
CA LEU A 125 15.56 4.25 5.82
C LEU A 125 15.95 3.11 6.79
N PHE A 126 16.67 2.09 6.31
CA PHE A 126 17.05 0.89 7.05
C PHE A 126 18.56 0.67 7.06
#